data_AF-A0A847XBP1-F1
#
_entry.id   AF-A0A847XBP1-F1
#
_cell.length_a   1.000
_cell.length_b   1.000
_cell.length_c   1.000
_cell.angle_alpha   90.00
_cell.angle_beta   90.00
_cell.angle_gamma   90.00
#
_symmetry.space_group_name_H-M   'P 1'
#
loop_
_entity.id
_entity.type
_entity.pdbx_description
1 polymer ?
#
loop_
_entity_poly.entity_id
_entity_poly.type
_entity_poly.pdbx_seq_one_letter_code
_entity_poly.pdbx_strand_id
1 'polypeptide(L)'
;MFGRLYAIVCGQDQYKNMILKYHKKPFTKRGEDISKAFDGNRLSVWNENLEEKFEKVQTVESKKPFDVDFFFKQIPDALYPVHLRTMELRDLISEVGSLYKVDYMSMRRFLMDNTNFEKETFNTRGFVFQVEKEFGRATVRGDNPYDVDPVSFIRFKQGYDYVVDADRNLVNSLRHNFKFSDEVINVLIEFVLDHNNMNLSRAYVEKIASTWKRNNVETLEDAKKQIEKPISKSKRSNVRNKKEAPMPVYRKESEQDEEMLEKLREEAKALLKRGEADGT
;
A
#
# COMPACT_ATOMS: atom_id res chain seq x y z
N MET A 1 -40.64 29.91 -36.34
CA MET A 1 -40.99 31.29 -36.78
C MET A 1 -40.05 32.34 -36.17
N PHE A 2 -39.78 32.30 -34.86
CA PHE A 2 -38.96 33.30 -34.15
C PHE A 2 -37.48 33.39 -34.54
N GLY A 3 -36.82 32.30 -34.96
CA GLY A 3 -35.40 32.35 -35.37
C GLY A 3 -35.16 33.20 -36.63
N ARG A 4 -36.10 33.21 -37.59
CA ARG A 4 -36.02 34.08 -38.77
C ARG A 4 -36.22 35.54 -38.40
N LEU A 5 -37.18 35.83 -37.51
CA LEU A 5 -37.43 37.17 -36.99
C LEU A 5 -36.19 37.72 -36.27
N TYR A 6 -35.57 36.91 -35.41
CA TYR A 6 -34.33 37.26 -34.71
C TYR A 6 -33.18 37.57 -35.67
N ALA A 7 -33.00 36.77 -36.73
CA ALA A 7 -31.96 37.02 -37.73
C ALA A 7 -32.19 38.32 -38.52
N ILE A 8 -33.45 38.70 -38.76
CA ILE A 8 -33.82 39.96 -39.43
C ILE A 8 -33.58 41.16 -38.50
N VAL A 9 -33.91 41.05 -37.21
CA VAL A 9 -33.82 42.15 -36.24
C VAL A 9 -32.40 42.35 -35.70
N CYS A 10 -31.69 41.27 -35.36
CA CYS A 10 -30.37 41.32 -34.72
C CYS A 10 -29.21 41.05 -35.68
N GLY A 11 -29.51 40.69 -36.94
CA GLY A 11 -28.52 40.38 -37.97
C GLY A 11 -28.12 38.90 -38.00
N GLN A 12 -27.73 38.44 -39.19
CA GLN A 12 -27.41 37.03 -39.44
C GLN A 12 -26.18 36.55 -38.65
N ASP A 13 -25.18 37.39 -38.45
CA ASP A 13 -23.95 37.00 -37.74
C ASP A 13 -24.17 36.85 -36.23
N GLN A 14 -24.99 37.71 -35.63
CA GLN A 14 -25.40 37.53 -34.23
C GLN A 14 -26.27 36.29 -34.05
N TYR A 15 -27.15 35.99 -35.02
CA TYR A 15 -27.94 34.75 -35.01
C TYR A 15 -27.06 33.50 -35.10
N LYS A 16 -26.05 33.49 -35.98
CA LYS A 16 -25.06 32.39 -36.07
C LYS A 16 -24.29 32.22 -34.76
N ASN A 17 -23.85 33.31 -34.14
CA ASN A 17 -23.20 33.26 -32.83
C ASN A 17 -24.12 32.70 -31.73
N MET A 18 -25.40 33.06 -31.76
CA MET A 18 -26.39 32.54 -30.82
C MET A 18 -26.62 31.04 -31.04
N ILE A 19 -26.72 30.59 -32.30
CA ILE A 19 -26.78 29.15 -32.61
C ILE A 19 -25.54 28.45 -32.05
N LEU A 20 -24.34 28.94 -32.33
CA LEU A 20 -23.10 28.33 -31.84
C LEU A 20 -23.03 28.28 -30.31
N LYS A 21 -23.55 29.30 -29.62
CA LYS A 21 -23.55 29.39 -28.15
C LYS A 21 -24.51 28.39 -27.49
N TYR A 22 -25.69 28.17 -28.08
CA TYR A 22 -26.72 27.28 -27.51
C TYR A 22 -26.79 25.91 -28.18
N HIS A 23 -26.01 25.69 -29.24
CA HIS A 23 -25.87 24.40 -29.87
C HIS A 23 -25.12 23.45 -28.94
N LYS A 24 -25.86 22.58 -28.26
CA LYS A 24 -25.27 21.44 -27.54
C LYS A 24 -24.61 20.54 -28.57
N LYS A 25 -23.29 20.38 -28.49
CA LYS A 25 -22.56 19.43 -29.34
C LYS A 25 -23.26 18.06 -29.25
N PRO A 26 -23.53 17.38 -30.37
CA PRO A 26 -24.12 16.06 -30.32
C PRO A 26 -23.21 15.15 -29.48
N PHE A 27 -23.81 14.40 -28.55
CA PHE A 27 -23.09 13.42 -27.76
C PHE A 27 -22.41 12.44 -28.73
N THR A 28 -21.09 12.52 -28.83
CA THR A 28 -20.32 11.58 -29.64
C THR A 28 -20.19 10.32 -28.80
N LYS A 29 -21.00 9.29 -29.12
CA LYS A 29 -20.97 7.98 -28.45
C LYS A 29 -19.59 7.33 -28.69
N ARG A 30 -18.60 7.64 -27.85
CA ARG A 30 -17.41 6.80 -27.68
C ARG A 30 -17.68 5.91 -26.50
N GLY A 31 -18.14 4.70 -26.77
CA GLY A 31 -18.47 3.69 -25.76
C GLY A 31 -19.77 2.95 -26.06
N GLU A 32 -19.92 1.79 -25.42
CA GLU A 32 -21.15 1.01 -25.46
C GLU A 32 -22.19 1.62 -24.52
N ASP A 33 -23.44 1.62 -24.96
CA ASP A 33 -24.57 2.11 -24.16
C ASP A 33 -24.97 1.07 -23.13
N ILE A 34 -24.76 1.38 -21.84
CA ILE A 34 -25.13 0.50 -20.73
C ILE A 34 -26.53 0.81 -20.16
N SER A 35 -27.29 1.71 -20.78
CA SER A 35 -28.61 2.17 -20.33
C SER A 35 -29.74 1.16 -20.59
N LYS A 36 -29.51 -0.13 -20.34
CA LYS A 36 -30.58 -1.13 -20.45
C LYS A 36 -31.69 -0.82 -19.45
N ALA A 37 -32.93 -0.80 -19.91
CA ALA A 37 -34.09 -0.65 -19.04
C ALA A 37 -34.13 -1.78 -17.99
N PHE A 38 -34.69 -1.49 -16.82
CA PHE A 38 -34.82 -2.48 -15.75
C PHE A 38 -35.68 -3.66 -16.22
N ASP A 39 -35.09 -4.84 -16.25
CA ASP A 39 -35.78 -6.07 -16.64
C ASP A 39 -36.36 -6.75 -15.39
N GLY A 40 -37.69 -6.67 -15.23
CA GLY A 40 -38.41 -7.28 -14.12
C GLY A 40 -38.27 -8.80 -14.05
N ASN A 41 -37.96 -9.47 -15.17
CA ASN A 41 -37.71 -10.91 -15.20
C ASN A 41 -36.37 -11.28 -14.52
N ARG A 42 -35.51 -10.32 -14.20
CA ARG A 42 -34.30 -10.59 -13.41
C ARG A 42 -34.62 -10.98 -11.97
N LEU A 43 -35.79 -10.57 -11.45
CA LEU A 43 -36.20 -10.89 -10.08
C LEU A 43 -36.63 -12.37 -9.93
N SER A 44 -37.07 -13.03 -11.00
CA SER A 44 -37.46 -14.45 -10.94
C SER A 44 -36.26 -15.41 -10.98
N VAL A 45 -35.11 -14.95 -11.46
CA VAL A 45 -33.84 -15.71 -11.49
C VAL A 45 -32.99 -15.41 -10.25
N TRP A 46 -33.43 -14.47 -9.41
CA TRP A 46 -32.71 -14.08 -8.20
C TRP A 46 -32.72 -15.22 -7.17
N ASN A 47 -31.55 -15.72 -6.80
CA ASN A 47 -31.37 -16.82 -5.86
C ASN A 47 -30.32 -16.48 -4.79
N GLU A 48 -30.25 -17.28 -3.74
CA GLU A 48 -29.34 -17.07 -2.60
C GLU A 48 -27.86 -16.97 -3.00
N ASN A 49 -27.45 -17.69 -4.04
CA ASN A 49 -26.09 -17.59 -4.61
C ASN A 49 -25.81 -16.26 -5.33
N LEU A 50 -26.82 -15.64 -5.94
CA LEU A 50 -26.73 -14.31 -6.56
C LEU A 50 -26.81 -13.21 -5.50
N GLU A 51 -27.58 -13.42 -4.44
CA GLU A 51 -27.61 -12.55 -3.25
C GLU A 51 -26.23 -12.50 -2.59
N GLU A 52 -25.60 -13.65 -2.29
CA GLU A 52 -24.24 -13.67 -1.72
C GLU A 52 -23.20 -12.99 -2.62
N LYS A 53 -23.33 -13.13 -3.95
CA LYS A 53 -22.44 -12.44 -4.90
C LYS A 53 -22.71 -10.94 -4.92
N PHE A 54 -23.97 -10.54 -4.82
CA PHE A 54 -24.37 -9.15 -4.74
C PHE A 54 -23.88 -8.50 -3.45
N GLU A 55 -24.05 -9.15 -2.29
CA GLU A 55 -23.51 -8.69 -1.00
C GLU A 55 -21.98 -8.54 -1.04
N LYS A 56 -21.26 -9.51 -1.63
CA LYS A 56 -19.80 -9.41 -1.83
C LYS A 56 -19.40 -8.23 -2.74
N VAL A 57 -20.25 -7.80 -3.66
CA VAL A 57 -20.04 -6.62 -4.50
C VAL A 57 -20.47 -5.33 -3.79
N GLN A 58 -21.52 -5.37 -2.98
CA GLN A 58 -22.01 -4.23 -2.19
C GLN A 58 -21.05 -3.83 -1.07
N THR A 59 -20.34 -4.80 -0.48
CA THR A 59 -19.27 -4.56 0.50
C THR A 59 -18.06 -3.84 -0.08
N VAL A 60 -17.94 -3.76 -1.41
CA VAL A 60 -17.12 -2.73 -2.06
C VAL A 60 -17.97 -1.46 -2.12
N GLU A 61 -18.32 -0.92 -0.95
CA GLU A 61 -18.78 0.45 -0.89
C GLU A 61 -17.69 1.28 -1.57
N SER A 62 -18.00 1.88 -2.71
CA SER A 62 -17.20 2.96 -3.22
C SER A 62 -17.17 3.98 -2.09
N LYS A 63 -16.05 4.05 -1.34
CA LYS A 63 -15.82 5.05 -0.29
C LYS A 63 -16.36 6.36 -0.85
N LYS A 64 -17.46 6.87 -0.29
CA LYS A 64 -18.12 8.03 -0.89
C LYS A 64 -17.06 9.10 -1.08
N PRO A 65 -16.76 9.51 -2.33
CA PRO A 65 -15.77 10.53 -2.55
C PRO A 65 -16.21 11.78 -1.77
N PHE A 66 -15.24 12.53 -1.26
CA PHE A 66 -15.51 13.78 -0.55
C PHE A 66 -16.48 14.63 -1.37
N ASP A 67 -17.65 14.95 -0.80
CA ASP A 67 -18.71 15.63 -1.53
C ASP A 67 -18.39 17.13 -1.61
N VAL A 68 -17.68 17.49 -2.68
CA VAL A 68 -17.23 18.86 -2.96
C VAL A 68 -18.41 19.80 -3.18
N ASP A 69 -19.50 19.31 -3.77
CA ASP A 69 -20.68 20.12 -4.04
C ASP A 69 -21.40 20.47 -2.75
N PHE A 70 -21.54 19.51 -1.85
CA PHE A 70 -22.07 19.74 -0.52
C PHE A 70 -21.16 20.65 0.31
N PHE A 71 -19.84 20.45 0.26
CA PHE A 71 -18.86 21.30 0.93
C PHE A 71 -18.99 22.77 0.51
N PHE A 72 -19.00 23.07 -0.80
CA PHE A 72 -19.10 24.45 -1.28
C PHE A 72 -20.49 25.07 -1.05
N LYS A 73 -21.55 24.27 -0.92
CA LYS A 73 -22.87 24.78 -0.48
C LYS A 73 -22.86 25.27 0.96
N GLN A 74 -22.03 24.69 1.82
CA GLN A 74 -21.88 25.13 3.22
C GLN A 74 -21.04 26.40 3.36
N ILE A 75 -20.31 26.81 2.32
CA ILE A 75 -19.47 28.00 2.33
C ILE A 75 -20.21 29.14 1.59
N PRO A 76 -20.62 30.21 2.30
CA PRO A 76 -21.24 31.35 1.66
C PRO A 76 -20.26 32.04 0.70
N ASP A 77 -20.80 32.63 -0.37
CA ASP A 77 -20.00 33.28 -1.42
C ASP A 77 -19.16 34.45 -0.90
N ALA A 78 -19.57 35.07 0.22
CA ALA A 78 -18.80 36.12 0.90
C ALA A 78 -17.47 35.62 1.49
N LEU A 79 -17.39 34.33 1.86
CA LEU A 79 -16.17 33.74 2.43
C LEU A 79 -15.29 33.09 1.37
N TYR A 80 -15.90 32.53 0.33
CA TYR A 80 -15.16 31.96 -0.78
C TYR A 80 -15.92 32.20 -2.09
N PRO A 81 -15.54 33.23 -2.86
CA PRO A 81 -16.24 33.61 -4.08
C PRO A 81 -16.35 32.49 -5.12
N VAL A 82 -17.45 32.47 -5.88
CA VAL A 82 -17.73 31.45 -6.90
C VAL A 82 -16.66 31.38 -7.99
N HIS A 83 -16.06 32.52 -8.35
CA HIS A 83 -15.02 32.56 -9.40
C HIS A 83 -13.73 31.85 -8.99
N LEU A 84 -13.42 31.76 -7.69
CA LEU A 84 -12.28 30.99 -7.17
C LEU A 84 -12.57 29.49 -7.08
N ARG A 85 -13.82 29.04 -7.28
CA ARG A 85 -14.24 27.63 -7.25
C ARG A 85 -14.02 26.99 -8.61
N THR A 86 -12.79 27.03 -9.10
CA THR A 86 -12.42 26.44 -10.39
C THR A 86 -12.63 24.93 -10.40
N MET A 87 -12.80 24.34 -11.59
CA MET A 87 -12.97 22.90 -11.73
C MET A 87 -11.73 22.13 -11.24
N GLU A 88 -10.53 22.66 -11.51
CA GLU A 88 -9.26 22.10 -11.02
C GLU A 88 -9.19 22.05 -9.49
N LEU A 89 -9.64 23.10 -8.81
CA LEU A 89 -9.69 23.14 -7.36
C LEU A 89 -10.70 22.14 -6.80
N ARG A 90 -11.85 21.99 -7.45
CA ARG A 90 -12.87 21.02 -7.05
C ARG A 90 -12.35 19.59 -7.15
N ASP A 91 -11.67 19.27 -8.25
CA ASP A 91 -11.06 17.97 -8.45
C ASP A 91 -9.97 17.69 -7.39
N LEU A 92 -9.12 18.68 -7.10
CA LEU A 92 -8.10 18.59 -6.05
C LEU A 92 -8.72 18.33 -4.66
N ILE A 93 -9.76 19.08 -4.29
CA ILE A 93 -10.44 18.92 -2.99
C ILE A 93 -11.11 17.55 -2.92
N SER A 94 -11.71 17.09 -4.02
CA SER A 94 -12.30 15.74 -4.11
C SER A 94 -11.24 14.67 -3.88
N GLU A 95 -10.09 14.77 -4.56
CA GLU A 95 -8.99 13.81 -4.48
C GLU A 95 -8.40 13.78 -3.07
N VAL A 96 -7.98 14.94 -2.55
CA VAL A 96 -7.33 15.07 -1.24
C VAL A 96 -8.31 14.73 -0.12
N GLY A 97 -9.55 15.20 -0.19
CA GLY A 97 -10.58 14.90 0.79
C GLY A 97 -10.90 13.42 0.87
N SER A 98 -10.97 12.74 -0.29
CA SER A 98 -11.21 11.30 -0.36
C SER A 98 -10.01 10.48 0.11
N LEU A 99 -8.80 10.91 -0.23
CA LEU A 99 -7.56 10.21 0.08
C LEU A 99 -7.23 10.26 1.58
N TYR A 100 -7.24 11.46 2.17
CA TYR A 100 -6.86 11.66 3.57
C TYR A 100 -8.06 11.66 4.53
N LYS A 101 -9.28 11.42 4.04
CA LYS A 101 -10.53 11.46 4.83
C LYS A 101 -10.64 12.74 5.67
N VAL A 102 -10.31 13.87 5.05
CA VAL A 102 -10.33 15.19 5.70
C VAL A 102 -11.79 15.57 5.99
N ASP A 103 -12.07 16.06 7.19
CA ASP A 103 -13.39 16.58 7.50
C ASP A 103 -13.65 17.94 6.82
N TYR A 104 -14.92 18.32 6.70
CA TYR A 104 -15.31 19.57 6.03
C TYR A 104 -14.76 20.82 6.72
N MET A 105 -14.56 20.81 8.04
CA MET A 105 -14.10 21.98 8.80
C MET A 105 -12.61 22.23 8.57
N SER A 106 -11.82 21.17 8.63
CA SER A 106 -10.38 21.16 8.37
C SER A 106 -10.11 21.47 6.90
N MET A 107 -10.88 20.88 5.98
CA MET A 107 -10.80 21.20 4.56
C MET A 107 -11.04 22.69 4.30
N ARG A 108 -12.06 23.27 4.95
CA ARG A 108 -12.33 24.71 4.87
C ARG A 108 -11.18 25.54 5.41
N ARG A 109 -10.60 25.16 6.55
CA ARG A 109 -9.45 25.86 7.12
C ARG A 109 -8.27 25.87 6.15
N PHE A 110 -7.85 24.72 5.62
CA PHE A 110 -6.75 24.65 4.66
C PHE A 110 -7.03 25.42 3.37
N LEU A 111 -8.28 25.39 2.90
CA LEU A 111 -8.68 26.15 1.74
C LEU A 111 -8.48 27.66 1.97
N MET A 112 -8.91 28.17 3.12
CA MET A 112 -8.76 29.58 3.48
C MET A 112 -7.30 29.97 3.68
N ASP A 113 -6.53 29.15 4.40
CA ASP A 113 -5.12 29.42 4.74
C ASP A 113 -4.20 29.47 3.50
N ASN A 114 -4.58 28.78 2.40
CA ASN A 114 -3.81 28.73 1.16
C ASN A 114 -4.39 29.58 0.02
N THR A 115 -5.44 30.35 0.28
CA THR A 115 -6.03 31.28 -0.69
C THR A 115 -5.60 32.70 -0.38
N ASN A 116 -5.00 33.35 -1.37
CA ASN A 116 -4.78 34.79 -1.28
C ASN A 116 -5.96 35.51 -1.93
N PHE A 117 -6.85 36.09 -1.10
CA PHE A 117 -8.05 36.80 -1.57
C PHE A 117 -7.75 38.11 -2.28
N GLU A 118 -6.65 38.80 -1.96
CA GLU A 118 -6.29 40.06 -2.63
C GLU A 118 -5.79 39.82 -4.07
N LYS A 119 -5.08 38.70 -4.27
CA LYS A 119 -4.50 38.34 -5.57
C LYS A 119 -5.33 37.33 -6.35
N GLU A 120 -6.40 36.81 -5.77
CA GLU A 120 -7.24 35.75 -6.35
C GLU A 120 -6.44 34.49 -6.75
N THR A 121 -5.35 34.21 -6.04
CA THR A 121 -4.46 33.06 -6.32
C THR A 121 -4.59 31.99 -5.24
N PHE A 122 -4.69 30.73 -5.65
CA PHE A 122 -4.67 29.57 -4.76
C PHE A 122 -3.33 28.84 -4.82
N ASN A 123 -2.73 28.56 -3.65
CA ASN A 123 -1.48 27.80 -3.58
C ASN A 123 -1.75 26.30 -3.39
N THR A 124 -1.83 25.58 -4.50
CA THR A 124 -2.05 24.13 -4.51
C THR A 124 -0.99 23.35 -3.72
N ARG A 125 0.29 23.72 -3.85
CA ARG A 125 1.39 23.00 -3.17
C ARG A 125 1.36 23.20 -1.67
N GLY A 126 1.11 24.44 -1.22
CA GLY A 126 0.97 24.77 0.19
C GLY A 126 -0.22 24.04 0.82
N PHE A 127 -1.34 23.98 0.11
CA PHE A 127 -2.53 23.28 0.53
C PHE A 127 -2.28 21.78 0.72
N VAL A 128 -1.73 21.10 -0.29
CA VAL A 128 -1.41 19.67 -0.20
C VAL A 128 -0.43 19.41 0.94
N PHE A 129 0.62 20.23 1.06
CA PHE A 129 1.59 20.08 2.15
C PHE A 129 0.98 20.23 3.55
N GLN A 130 0.06 21.18 3.75
CA GLN A 130 -0.62 21.34 5.03
C GLN A 130 -1.53 20.16 5.36
N VAL A 131 -2.29 19.68 4.38
CA VAL A 131 -3.12 18.49 4.56
C VAL A 131 -2.26 17.26 4.85
N GLU A 132 -1.18 17.04 4.09
CA GLU A 132 -0.23 15.94 4.33
C GLU A 132 0.46 16.05 5.70
N LYS A 133 0.76 17.26 6.16
CA LYS A 133 1.40 17.48 7.45
C LYS A 133 0.48 17.14 8.62
N GLU A 134 -0.79 17.52 8.54
CA GLU A 134 -1.76 17.29 9.63
C GLU A 134 -2.44 15.93 9.55
N PHE A 135 -2.86 15.51 8.36
CA PHE A 135 -3.63 14.29 8.12
C PHE A 135 -2.80 13.16 7.52
N GLY A 136 -1.67 13.48 6.86
CA GLY A 136 -0.70 12.46 6.43
C GLY A 136 0.13 11.90 7.59
N ARG A 137 0.10 12.56 8.76
CA ARG A 137 0.38 11.91 10.04
C ARG A 137 -0.95 11.32 10.49
N ALA A 138 -1.10 10.00 10.53
CA ALA A 138 -2.33 9.41 11.04
C ALA A 138 -2.51 9.80 12.51
N THR A 139 -3.24 10.88 12.78
CA THR A 139 -3.73 11.21 14.11
C THR A 139 -4.69 10.08 14.47
N VAL A 140 -4.42 9.39 15.59
CA VAL A 140 -5.30 8.37 16.19
C VAL A 140 -6.73 8.94 16.23
N ARG A 141 -7.56 8.58 15.25
CA ARG A 141 -8.98 8.99 15.18
C ARG A 141 -9.78 7.78 15.62
N GLY A 142 -9.77 7.49 16.92
CA GLY A 142 -10.53 6.40 17.50
C GLY A 142 -10.25 6.23 18.99
N ASP A 143 -11.22 5.66 19.71
CA ASP A 143 -11.09 5.23 21.11
C ASP A 143 -10.07 4.06 21.24
N ASN A 144 -9.77 3.39 20.12
CA ASN A 144 -8.84 2.28 20.02
C ASN A 144 -7.41 2.77 19.68
N PRO A 145 -6.40 2.53 20.55
CA PRO A 145 -5.00 2.95 20.30
C PRO A 145 -4.35 2.36 19.05
N TYR A 146 -4.93 1.32 18.46
CA TYR A 146 -4.40 0.59 17.31
C TYR A 146 -5.08 0.95 15.99
N ASP A 147 -6.10 1.81 15.98
CA ASP A 147 -6.77 2.27 14.77
C ASP A 147 -5.99 3.44 14.12
N VAL A 148 -4.77 3.13 13.71
CA VAL A 148 -3.88 4.06 13.01
C VAL A 148 -3.24 3.37 11.82
N ASP A 149 -2.81 4.16 10.84
CA ASP A 149 -2.03 3.59 9.74
C ASP A 149 -0.72 2.97 10.27
N PRO A 150 -0.34 1.75 9.86
CA PRO A 150 0.82 1.08 10.43
C PRO A 150 2.16 1.77 10.22
N VAL A 151 2.31 2.53 9.12
CA VAL A 151 3.53 3.33 8.90
C VAL A 151 3.59 4.46 9.92
N SER A 152 2.45 5.07 10.22
CA SER A 152 2.35 6.09 11.27
C SER A 152 2.55 5.51 12.67
N PHE A 153 2.07 4.29 12.93
CA PHE A 153 2.27 3.60 14.20
C PHE A 153 3.76 3.28 14.46
N ILE A 154 4.48 2.81 13.45
CA ILE A 154 5.95 2.59 13.54
C ILE A 154 6.65 3.90 13.89
N ARG A 155 6.28 5.00 13.23
CA ARG A 155 6.81 6.34 13.51
C ARG A 155 6.59 6.74 14.97
N PHE A 156 5.37 6.55 15.47
CA PHE A 156 5.00 6.86 16.84
C PHE A 156 5.80 6.04 17.87
N LYS A 157 5.96 4.74 17.64
CA LYS A 157 6.70 3.84 18.55
C LYS A 157 8.21 4.07 18.54
N GLN A 158 8.80 4.39 17.39
CA GLN A 158 10.24 4.61 17.27
C GLN A 158 10.69 6.02 17.65
N GLY A 159 9.76 7.00 17.67
CA GLY A 159 10.06 8.39 18.05
C GLY A 159 10.84 9.19 17.01
N TYR A 160 11.03 8.65 15.80
CA TYR A 160 11.66 9.34 14.66
C TYR A 160 10.60 9.77 13.65
N ASP A 161 10.82 10.87 12.93
CA ASP A 161 9.86 11.36 11.92
C ASP A 161 9.92 10.57 10.60
N TYR A 162 10.99 9.79 10.39
CA TYR A 162 11.24 9.02 9.17
C TYR A 162 11.10 7.52 9.40
N VAL A 163 10.46 6.84 8.45
CA VAL A 163 10.35 5.37 8.40
C VAL A 163 11.10 4.87 7.18
N VAL A 164 11.95 3.88 7.38
CA VAL A 164 12.77 3.28 6.32
C VAL A 164 11.88 2.58 5.29
N ASP A 165 12.23 2.65 4.01
CA ASP A 165 11.44 2.01 2.94
C ASP A 165 11.31 0.48 3.10
N ALA A 166 12.27 -0.15 3.77
CA ALA A 166 12.20 -1.57 4.13
C ALA A 166 10.97 -1.90 5.00
N ASP A 167 10.65 -1.03 5.96
CA ASP A 167 9.52 -1.17 6.87
C ASP A 167 8.20 -0.85 6.16
N ARG A 168 8.18 0.16 5.29
CA ARG A 168 7.02 0.46 4.42
C ARG A 168 6.67 -0.74 3.54
N ASN A 169 7.69 -1.33 2.91
CA ASN A 169 7.52 -2.52 2.07
C ASN A 169 7.06 -3.74 2.89
N LEU A 170 7.46 -3.83 4.16
CA LEU A 170 6.99 -4.88 5.06
C LEU A 170 5.50 -4.68 5.39
N VAL A 171 5.07 -3.48 5.75
CA VAL A 171 3.65 -3.16 5.98
C VAL A 171 2.81 -3.48 4.75
N ASN A 172 3.28 -3.06 3.56
CA ASN A 172 2.60 -3.37 2.30
C ASN A 172 2.49 -4.88 2.06
N SER A 173 3.53 -5.65 2.38
CA SER A 173 3.47 -7.11 2.27
C SER A 173 2.45 -7.74 3.23
N LEU A 174 2.31 -7.20 4.45
CA LEU A 174 1.33 -7.68 5.42
C LEU A 174 -0.11 -7.36 5.00
N ARG A 175 -0.34 -6.15 4.45
CA ARG A 175 -1.64 -5.73 3.91
C ARG A 175 -2.05 -6.56 2.69
N HIS A 176 -1.16 -6.74 1.72
CA HIS A 176 -1.53 -7.38 0.46
C HIS A 176 -1.42 -8.91 0.49
N ASN A 177 -0.33 -9.46 1.03
CA ASN A 177 -0.09 -10.91 0.97
C ASN A 177 -0.88 -11.66 2.04
N PHE A 178 -0.93 -11.12 3.27
CA PHE A 178 -1.60 -11.76 4.39
C PHE A 178 -3.05 -11.27 4.60
N LYS A 179 -3.42 -10.14 3.98
CA LYS A 179 -4.74 -9.50 4.10
C LYS A 179 -5.11 -9.19 5.56
N PHE A 180 -4.14 -8.78 6.36
CA PHE A 180 -4.41 -8.33 7.73
C PHE A 180 -4.98 -6.91 7.72
N SER A 181 -5.86 -6.63 8.69
CA SER A 181 -6.33 -5.28 8.99
C SER A 181 -5.21 -4.46 9.61
N ASP A 182 -5.31 -3.15 9.47
CA ASP A 182 -4.31 -2.21 10.01
C ASP A 182 -4.15 -2.36 11.52
N GLU A 183 -5.24 -2.62 12.24
CA GLU A 183 -5.24 -2.89 13.68
C GLU A 183 -4.38 -4.11 14.05
N VAL A 184 -4.56 -5.23 13.34
CA VAL A 184 -3.80 -6.47 13.59
C VAL A 184 -2.32 -6.28 13.25
N ILE A 185 -2.03 -5.52 12.19
CA ILE A 185 -0.65 -5.18 11.80
C ILE A 185 0.02 -4.34 12.91
N ASN A 186 -0.68 -3.37 13.50
CA ASN A 186 -0.13 -2.54 14.57
C ASN A 186 0.17 -3.34 15.82
N VAL A 187 -0.73 -4.25 16.21
CA VAL A 187 -0.53 -5.17 17.34
C VAL A 187 0.66 -6.11 17.09
N LEU A 188 0.81 -6.61 15.85
CA LEU A 188 1.97 -7.43 15.46
C LEU A 188 3.29 -6.64 15.53
N ILE A 189 3.28 -5.40 15.03
CA ILE A 189 4.46 -4.52 15.06
C ILE A 189 4.87 -4.20 16.50
N GLU A 190 3.91 -3.85 17.36
CA GLU A 190 4.17 -3.60 18.78
C GLU A 190 4.83 -4.81 19.44
N PHE A 191 4.25 -5.99 19.26
CA PHE A 191 4.80 -7.24 19.78
C PHE A 191 6.24 -7.49 19.32
N VAL A 192 6.53 -7.28 18.04
CA VAL A 192 7.88 -7.52 17.52
C VAL A 192 8.88 -6.48 18.04
N LEU A 193 8.48 -5.21 18.15
CA LEU A 193 9.34 -4.16 18.69
C LEU A 193 9.70 -4.44 20.16
N ASP A 194 8.73 -4.91 20.96
CA ASP A 194 8.92 -5.25 22.36
C ASP A 194 9.83 -6.47 22.56
N HIS A 195 9.72 -7.48 21.69
CA HIS A 195 10.47 -8.74 21.81
C HIS A 195 11.81 -8.80 21.07
N ASN A 196 12.08 -7.86 20.16
CA ASN A 196 13.28 -7.85 19.33
C ASN A 196 14.10 -6.56 19.48
N ASN A 197 14.20 -6.03 20.69
CA ASN A 197 15.00 -4.85 21.04
C ASN A 197 14.80 -3.67 20.04
N MET A 198 13.54 -3.34 19.72
CA MET A 198 13.18 -2.28 18.76
C MET A 198 13.62 -2.52 17.30
N ASN A 199 14.03 -3.72 16.94
CA ASN A 199 14.40 -4.06 15.57
C ASN A 199 13.26 -4.76 14.82
N LEU A 200 12.80 -4.15 13.72
CA LEU A 200 11.75 -4.71 12.87
C LEU A 200 12.35 -5.58 11.75
N SER A 201 12.75 -6.81 12.07
CA SER A 201 13.28 -7.74 11.06
C SER A 201 12.16 -8.35 10.21
N ARG A 202 12.21 -8.10 8.88
CA ARG A 202 11.25 -8.64 7.89
C ARG A 202 11.00 -10.15 8.05
N ALA A 203 12.06 -10.94 8.08
CA ALA A 203 11.95 -12.40 8.15
C ALA A 203 11.29 -12.88 9.46
N TYR A 204 11.51 -12.16 10.56
CA TYR A 204 10.92 -12.49 11.85
C TYR A 204 9.42 -12.14 11.86
N VAL A 205 9.07 -10.96 11.37
CA VAL A 205 7.68 -10.49 11.26
C VAL A 205 6.86 -11.40 10.35
N GLU A 206 7.38 -11.74 9.17
CA GLU A 206 6.71 -12.65 8.22
C GLU A 206 6.48 -14.06 8.80
N LYS A 207 7.39 -14.54 9.64
CA LYS A 207 7.24 -15.85 10.31
C LYS A 207 6.13 -15.85 11.35
N ILE A 208 6.02 -14.77 12.12
CA ILE A 208 4.92 -14.60 13.09
C ILE A 208 3.61 -14.40 12.33
N ALA A 209 3.58 -13.53 11.33
CA ALA A 209 2.44 -13.30 10.44
C ALA A 209 1.93 -14.60 9.80
N SER A 210 2.83 -15.45 9.30
CA SER A 210 2.49 -16.76 8.75
C SER A 210 1.88 -17.70 9.80
N THR A 211 2.28 -17.58 11.06
CA THR A 211 1.71 -18.38 12.15
C THR A 211 0.34 -17.84 12.56
N TRP A 212 0.16 -16.52 12.60
CA TRP A 212 -1.13 -15.87 12.86
C TRP A 212 -2.14 -16.17 11.76
N LYS A 213 -1.70 -16.18 10.50
CA LYS A 213 -2.56 -16.54 9.37
C LYS A 213 -3.03 -17.99 9.44
N ARG A 214 -2.14 -18.93 9.80
CA ARG A 214 -2.51 -20.34 10.04
C ARG A 214 -3.46 -20.53 11.22
N ASN A 215 -3.42 -19.61 12.18
CA ASN A 215 -4.30 -19.61 13.34
C ASN A 215 -5.60 -18.79 13.11
N ASN A 216 -5.87 -18.34 11.88
CA ASN A 216 -7.05 -17.54 11.51
C ASN A 216 -7.25 -16.28 12.36
N VAL A 217 -6.17 -15.55 12.64
CA VAL A 217 -6.22 -14.26 13.36
C VAL A 217 -6.61 -13.17 12.37
N GLU A 218 -7.81 -12.61 12.51
CA GLU A 218 -8.32 -11.54 11.64
C GLU A 218 -8.75 -10.28 12.41
N THR A 219 -9.02 -10.41 13.72
CA THR A 219 -9.49 -9.31 14.56
C THR A 219 -8.44 -8.87 15.58
N LEU A 220 -8.59 -7.64 16.09
CA LEU A 220 -7.75 -7.09 17.16
C LEU A 220 -7.78 -7.95 18.43
N GLU A 221 -8.95 -8.46 18.80
CA GLU A 221 -9.08 -9.33 19.98
C GLU A 221 -8.31 -10.64 19.83
N ASP A 222 -8.35 -11.23 18.63
CA ASP A 222 -7.63 -12.47 18.34
C ASP A 222 -6.11 -12.24 18.36
N ALA A 223 -5.65 -11.09 17.87
CA ALA A 223 -4.25 -10.71 17.89
C ALA A 223 -3.74 -10.56 19.33
N LYS A 224 -4.50 -9.86 20.20
CA LYS A 224 -4.17 -9.73 21.62
C LYS A 224 -4.10 -11.08 22.33
N LYS A 225 -5.07 -11.98 22.08
CA LYS A 225 -5.07 -13.35 22.63
C LYS A 225 -3.84 -14.17 22.20
N GLN A 226 -3.29 -13.93 21.00
CA GLN A 226 -2.08 -14.64 20.56
C GLN A 226 -0.81 -14.13 21.22
N ILE A 227 -0.75 -12.85 21.59
CA ILE A 227 0.39 -12.26 22.30
C ILE A 227 0.43 -12.74 23.75
N GLU A 228 -0.74 -12.87 24.38
CA GLU A 228 -0.86 -13.38 25.76
C GLU A 228 -0.48 -14.85 25.90
N LYS A 229 -0.55 -15.63 24.81
CA LYS A 229 -0.09 -17.02 24.84
C LYS A 229 1.42 -17.02 25.07
N PRO A 230 1.90 -17.56 26.20
CA PRO A 230 3.32 -17.62 26.45
C PRO A 230 3.96 -18.39 25.30
N ILE A 231 4.98 -17.78 24.67
CA ILE A 231 5.82 -18.44 23.69
C ILE A 231 6.27 -19.73 24.36
N SER A 232 5.70 -20.86 23.93
CA SER A 232 6.16 -22.18 24.35
C SER A 232 7.64 -22.19 24.01
N LYS A 233 8.48 -22.09 25.05
CA LYS A 233 9.92 -22.27 24.92
C LYS A 233 10.06 -23.72 24.49
N SER A 234 9.96 -23.96 23.19
CA SER A 234 10.40 -25.19 22.56
C SER A 234 11.81 -25.37 23.08
N LYS A 235 11.98 -26.32 24.01
CA LYS A 235 13.29 -26.78 24.43
C LYS A 235 13.94 -27.21 23.13
N ARG A 236 14.78 -26.34 22.57
CA ARG A 236 15.69 -26.73 21.50
C ARG A 236 16.57 -27.77 22.15
N SER A 237 16.21 -29.04 22.01
CA SER A 237 17.14 -30.12 22.16
C SER A 237 18.19 -29.86 21.09
N ASN A 238 19.27 -29.21 21.50
CA ASN A 238 20.43 -28.96 20.67
C ASN A 238 21.19 -30.30 20.53
N VAL A 239 20.50 -31.33 20.07
CA VAL A 239 21.10 -32.60 19.69
C VAL A 239 21.59 -32.40 18.27
N ARG A 240 22.74 -31.74 18.15
CA ARG A 240 23.60 -31.91 16.98
C ARG A 240 24.08 -33.36 17.03
N ASN A 241 23.26 -34.29 16.54
CA ASN A 241 23.74 -35.60 16.17
C ASN A 241 24.66 -35.40 14.96
N LYS A 242 25.93 -35.10 15.25
CA LYS A 242 27.02 -35.22 14.31
C LYS A 242 27.11 -36.73 14.00
N LYS A 243 26.33 -37.18 13.01
CA LYS A 243 26.49 -38.53 12.47
C LYS A 243 27.83 -38.52 11.77
N GLU A 244 28.87 -38.93 12.49
CA GLU A 244 30.14 -39.30 11.88
C GLU A 244 29.84 -40.50 10.99
N ALA A 245 29.77 -40.27 9.68
CA ALA A 245 29.76 -41.36 8.72
C ALA A 245 31.08 -42.12 8.92
N PRO A 246 31.07 -43.44 9.17
CA PRO A 246 32.31 -44.20 9.24
C PRO A 246 33.00 -44.08 7.89
N MET A 247 34.20 -43.49 7.86
CA MET A 247 35.03 -43.43 6.66
C MET A 247 35.25 -44.84 6.11
N PRO A 248 35.19 -45.04 4.78
CA PRO A 248 35.43 -46.36 4.19
C PRO A 248 36.84 -46.84 4.55
N VAL A 249 36.93 -48.07 5.05
CA VAL A 249 38.21 -48.69 5.40
C VAL A 249 38.96 -49.00 4.10
N TYR A 250 39.88 -48.14 3.72
CA TYR A 250 40.84 -48.47 2.66
C TYR A 250 41.79 -49.55 3.18
N ARG A 251 41.99 -50.58 2.36
CA ARG A 251 42.85 -51.74 2.63
C ARG A 251 44.21 -51.27 3.14
N LYS A 252 44.59 -51.65 4.36
CA LYS A 252 45.92 -51.36 4.90
C LYS A 252 46.95 -51.83 3.88
N GLU A 253 47.76 -50.90 3.38
CA GLU A 253 48.94 -51.21 2.57
C GLU A 253 49.77 -52.22 3.36
N SER A 254 49.95 -53.42 2.78
CA SER A 254 50.99 -54.34 3.21
C SER A 254 52.30 -53.58 3.26
N GLU A 255 53.10 -53.77 4.30
CA GLU A 255 54.45 -53.22 4.45
C GLU A 255 55.18 -53.34 3.11
N GLN A 256 55.21 -52.24 2.35
CA GLN A 256 55.95 -52.18 1.11
C GLN A 256 57.41 -52.07 1.53
N ASP A 257 58.24 -53.00 1.04
CA ASP A 257 59.66 -53.04 1.35
C ASP A 257 60.27 -51.63 1.26
N GLU A 258 60.85 -51.13 2.36
CA GLU A 258 61.39 -49.77 2.49
C GLU A 258 62.36 -49.44 1.34
N GLU A 259 63.08 -50.45 0.86
CA GLU A 259 64.02 -50.35 -0.26
C GLU A 259 63.34 -49.98 -1.60
N MET A 260 62.11 -50.45 -1.82
CA MET A 260 61.31 -50.11 -3.02
C MET A 260 60.80 -48.68 -2.96
N LEU A 261 60.37 -48.23 -1.78
CA LEU A 261 59.95 -46.85 -1.53
C LEU A 261 61.11 -45.86 -1.69
N GLU A 262 62.31 -46.25 -1.28
CA GLU A 262 63.50 -45.41 -1.40
C GLU A 262 63.96 -45.27 -2.86
N LYS A 263 63.92 -46.36 -3.64
CA LYS A 263 64.17 -46.30 -5.09
C LYS A 263 63.15 -45.42 -5.83
N LEU A 264 61.86 -45.52 -5.50
CA LEU A 264 60.82 -44.65 -6.07
C LEU A 264 61.03 -43.17 -5.72
N ARG A 265 61.49 -42.87 -4.49
CA ARG A 265 61.80 -41.50 -4.07
C ARG A 265 63.02 -40.93 -4.79
N GLU A 266 64.06 -41.74 -4.97
CA GLU A 266 65.26 -41.36 -5.72
C GLU A 266 64.93 -41.09 -7.21
N GLU A 267 64.12 -41.95 -7.83
CA GLU A 267 63.67 -41.79 -9.22
C GLU A 267 62.80 -40.54 -9.41
N ALA A 268 61.88 -40.27 -8.47
CA ALA A 268 61.08 -39.05 -8.47
C ALA A 268 61.94 -37.78 -8.32
N LYS A 269 62.98 -37.82 -7.47
CA LYS A 269 63.95 -36.71 -7.36
C LYS A 269 64.77 -36.52 -8.64
N ALA A 270 65.17 -37.61 -9.30
CA ALA A 270 65.90 -37.54 -10.56
C ALA A 270 65.03 -36.92 -11.68
N LEU A 271 63.75 -37.25 -11.75
CA LEU A 271 62.80 -36.65 -12.70
C LEU A 271 62.57 -35.15 -12.44
N LEU A 272 62.47 -34.75 -11.17
CA LEU A 272 62.39 -33.33 -10.81
C LEU A 272 63.64 -32.56 -11.22
N LYS A 273 64.82 -33.12 -10.97
CA LYS A 273 66.10 -32.50 -11.32
C LYS A 273 66.35 -32.44 -12.84
N ARG A 274 65.79 -33.39 -13.60
CA ARG A 274 65.82 -33.38 -15.07
C ARG A 274 64.86 -32.34 -15.65
N GLY A 275 63.70 -32.13 -15.03
CA GLY A 275 62.76 -31.06 -15.39
C GLY A 275 63.29 -29.65 -15.13
N GLU A 276 64.21 -29.49 -14.17
CA GLU A 276 64.86 -28.20 -13.87
C GLU A 276 66.06 -27.89 -14.79
N ALA A 277 66.60 -28.88 -15.53
CA ALA A 277 67.76 -28.70 -16.41
C ALA A 277 67.40 -28.43 -17.89
N ASP A 278 66.17 -28.74 -18.32
CA ASP A 278 65.64 -28.39 -19.66
C ASP A 278 64.89 -27.04 -19.67
N GLY A 279 65.05 -26.23 -18.60
CA GLY A 279 64.33 -24.98 -18.36
C GLY A 279 65.21 -23.73 -18.20
N THR A 280 66.44 -23.71 -18.73
CA THR A 280 67.30 -22.52 -18.87
C THR A 280 67.94 -22.43 -20.23
#